data_AF-A0A8G0P514-F1
#
_entry.id   AF-A0A8G0P514-F1
#
_cell.length_a   1.000
_cell.length_b   1.000
_cell.length_c   1.000
_cell.angle_alpha   90.00
_cell.angle_beta   90.00
_cell.angle_gamma   90.00
#
_symmetry.space_group_name_H-M   'P 1'
#
loop_
_entity.id
_entity.type
_entity.pdbx_description
1 polymer ?
#
loop_
_entity_poly.entity_id
_entity_poly.type
_entity_poly.pdbx_seq_one_letter_code
_entity_poly.pdbx_strand_id
1 'polypeptide(L)'
;MEYNIIINSKDVSGGLDISIIPENDVVRFIILQYKVWSLPKLINHVSESLSTGIEHAHIRNYSDMDWEDKAWAKNVKGSELQAGEMFLVHDIIGETTIKEALFDKILYDYGSKLLEIYQNDKTLPNLWVLEMHQALEKLKVKIDKENLT
;
A
#
# COMPACT_ATOMS: atom_id res chain seq x y z
N MET A 1 6.71 10.31 -10.62
CA MET A 1 7.42 9.30 -9.81
C MET A 1 7.26 7.98 -10.54
N GLU A 2 8.37 7.36 -10.89
CA GLU A 2 8.46 6.04 -11.50
C GLU A 2 8.78 5.02 -10.39
N TYR A 3 8.50 3.74 -10.59
CA TYR A 3 8.88 2.71 -9.62
C TYR A 3 9.08 1.38 -10.34
N ASN A 4 9.93 0.55 -9.74
CA ASN A 4 10.23 -0.80 -10.22
C ASN A 4 10.19 -1.76 -9.03
N ILE A 5 9.47 -2.87 -9.19
CA ILE A 5 9.43 -3.91 -8.17
C ILE A 5 10.49 -4.94 -8.52
N ILE A 6 11.51 -5.05 -7.68
CA ILE A 6 12.68 -5.90 -7.90
C ILE A 6 12.65 -7.06 -6.90
N ILE A 7 12.66 -8.28 -7.42
CA ILE A 7 12.67 -9.48 -6.58
C ILE A 7 14.11 -9.76 -6.15
N ASN A 8 14.51 -9.18 -5.01
CA ASN A 8 15.89 -9.30 -4.50
C ASN A 8 16.13 -10.64 -3.77
N SER A 9 15.11 -11.23 -3.16
CA SER A 9 15.15 -12.60 -2.64
C SER A 9 13.74 -13.09 -2.30
N LYS A 10 13.54 -14.41 -2.29
CA LYS A 10 12.42 -15.06 -1.60
C LYS A 10 12.90 -15.37 -0.18
N ASP A 11 13.01 -14.35 0.69
CA ASP A 11 13.43 -14.59 2.08
C ASP A 11 12.30 -15.23 2.90
N VAL A 12 12.68 -15.93 3.97
CA VAL A 12 11.85 -16.72 4.90
C VAL A 12 10.82 -15.84 5.64
N SER A 13 10.96 -14.52 5.58
CA SER A 13 10.03 -13.51 6.10
C SER A 13 8.91 -13.11 5.12
N GLY A 14 9.04 -13.44 3.82
CA GLY A 14 7.97 -13.47 2.83
C GLY A 14 7.84 -12.28 1.86
N GLY A 15 8.47 -11.13 2.10
CA GLY A 15 8.30 -9.94 1.23
C GLY A 15 9.13 -9.97 -0.07
N LEU A 16 8.70 -9.23 -1.11
CA LEU A 16 9.59 -8.83 -2.23
C LEU A 16 10.13 -7.43 -1.94
N ASP A 17 11.33 -7.11 -2.36
CA ASP A 17 11.82 -5.74 -2.25
C ASP A 17 11.16 -4.83 -3.32
N ILE A 18 11.09 -3.53 -3.05
CA ILE A 18 10.51 -2.54 -3.96
C ILE A 18 11.51 -1.38 -4.08
N SER A 19 11.81 -0.99 -5.32
CA SER A 19 12.64 0.19 -5.59
C SER A 19 11.77 1.30 -6.20
N ILE A 20 11.78 2.47 -5.59
CA ILE A 20 10.96 3.62 -5.99
C ILE A 20 11.90 4.72 -6.53
N ILE A 21 11.53 5.41 -7.62
CA ILE A 21 12.37 6.41 -8.28
C ILE A 21 11.58 7.73 -8.52
N PRO A 22 11.93 8.85 -7.86
CA PRO A 22 12.99 9.00 -6.86
C PRO A 22 12.72 8.14 -5.62
N GLU A 23 13.77 7.82 -4.89
CA GLU A 23 13.69 7.00 -3.69
C GLU A 23 12.68 7.59 -2.69
N ASN A 24 11.78 6.73 -2.23
CA ASN A 24 10.80 7.06 -1.20
C ASN A 24 10.75 5.91 -0.18
N ASP A 25 11.61 6.01 0.82
CA ASP A 25 11.75 4.99 1.85
C ASP A 25 10.46 4.78 2.64
N VAL A 26 9.69 5.84 2.89
CA VAL A 26 8.43 5.72 3.64
C VAL A 26 7.45 4.82 2.89
N VAL A 27 7.25 5.02 1.58
CA VAL A 27 6.37 4.14 0.77
C VAL A 27 6.92 2.71 0.76
N ARG A 28 8.22 2.55 0.55
CA ARG A 28 8.89 1.23 0.51
C ARG A 28 8.68 0.49 1.83
N PHE A 29 9.08 1.07 2.96
CA PHE A 29 9.03 0.42 4.26
C PHE A 29 7.59 0.19 4.74
N ILE A 30 6.64 1.09 4.43
CA ILE A 30 5.23 0.81 4.72
C ILE A 30 4.78 -0.46 4.04
N ILE A 31 5.03 -0.65 2.74
CA ILE A 31 4.59 -1.86 2.04
C ILE A 31 5.31 -3.10 2.57
N LEU A 32 6.63 -3.00 2.81
CA LEU A 32 7.46 -4.12 3.29
C LEU A 32 7.12 -4.55 4.72
N GLN A 33 6.57 -3.67 5.54
CA GLN A 33 6.23 -4.00 6.92
C GLN A 33 5.00 -4.90 7.04
N TYR A 34 4.13 -4.90 6.04
CA TYR A 34 3.01 -5.83 5.99
C TYR A 34 3.49 -7.22 5.60
N LYS A 35 3.22 -8.18 6.48
CA LYS A 35 3.50 -9.60 6.22
C LYS A 35 2.63 -10.10 5.07
N VAL A 36 3.16 -11.03 4.26
CA VAL A 36 2.48 -11.59 3.08
C VAL A 36 1.05 -12.03 3.39
N TRP A 37 0.86 -12.78 4.48
CA TRP A 37 -0.45 -13.30 4.85
C TRP A 37 -1.48 -12.20 5.18
N SER A 38 -1.04 -10.98 5.47
CA SER A 38 -1.89 -9.83 5.79
C SER A 38 -2.16 -8.90 4.61
N LEU A 39 -1.46 -9.09 3.49
CA LEU A 39 -1.59 -8.22 2.32
C LEU A 39 -2.97 -8.21 1.66
N PRO A 40 -3.72 -9.33 1.55
CA PRO A 40 -5.08 -9.27 1.05
C PRO A 40 -5.96 -8.29 1.83
N LYS A 41 -5.78 -8.22 3.16
CA LYS A 41 -6.51 -7.28 4.02
C LYS A 41 -6.09 -5.82 3.76
N LEU A 42 -4.79 -5.56 3.65
CA LEU A 42 -4.29 -4.22 3.29
C LEU A 42 -4.88 -3.76 1.95
N ILE A 43 -4.79 -4.61 0.93
CA ILE A 43 -5.29 -4.31 -0.43
C ILE A 43 -6.80 -4.04 -0.39
N ASN A 44 -7.58 -4.80 0.37
CA ASN A 44 -9.01 -4.53 0.54
C ASN A 44 -9.27 -3.13 1.12
N HIS A 45 -8.60 -2.74 2.21
CA HIS A 45 -8.77 -1.40 2.79
C HIS A 45 -8.41 -0.29 1.80
N VAL A 46 -7.28 -0.46 1.08
CA VAL A 46 -6.83 0.52 0.08
C VAL A 46 -7.80 0.60 -1.11
N SER A 47 -8.36 -0.53 -1.54
CA SER A 47 -9.38 -0.57 -2.60
C SER A 47 -10.69 0.13 -2.24
N GLU A 48 -10.93 0.32 -0.94
CA GLU A 48 -12.11 1.01 -0.39
C GLU A 48 -11.76 2.44 0.08
N SER A 49 -10.56 2.92 -0.23
CA SER A 49 -10.03 4.23 0.18
C SER A 49 -10.07 4.48 1.69
N LEU A 50 -9.92 3.41 2.49
CA LEU A 50 -9.92 3.47 3.94
C LEU A 50 -8.52 3.72 4.50
N SER A 51 -8.46 4.47 5.60
CA SER A 51 -7.25 4.58 6.40
C SER A 51 -7.00 3.28 7.15
N THR A 52 -5.73 2.88 7.27
CA THR A 52 -5.35 1.66 7.97
C THR A 52 -3.94 1.76 8.52
N GLY A 53 -3.57 0.84 9.40
CA GLY A 53 -2.22 0.81 9.94
C GLY A 53 -1.93 -0.46 10.72
N ILE A 54 -0.64 -0.70 10.89
CA ILE A 54 -0.07 -1.68 11.81
C ILE A 54 0.92 -0.94 12.71
N GLU A 55 1.55 -1.65 13.64
CA GLU A 55 2.61 -1.08 14.46
C GLU A 55 3.67 -0.41 13.56
N HIS A 56 3.96 0.86 13.82
CA HIS A 56 4.92 1.71 13.08
C HIS A 56 4.62 2.03 11.62
N ALA A 57 3.52 1.59 11.02
CA ALA A 57 3.14 1.95 9.65
C ALA A 57 1.67 2.34 9.56
N HIS A 58 1.42 3.57 9.11
CA HIS A 58 0.11 4.16 9.02
C HIS A 58 -0.15 4.73 7.63
N ILE A 59 -1.31 4.38 7.08
CA ILE A 59 -1.82 4.82 5.78
C ILE A 59 -3.07 5.63 6.07
N ARG A 60 -3.03 6.94 5.82
CA ARG A 60 -4.17 7.85 6.03
C ARG A 60 -4.66 8.34 4.68
N ASN A 61 -5.86 7.89 4.31
CA ASN A 61 -6.46 8.29 3.04
C ASN A 61 -7.28 9.57 3.23
N TYR A 62 -7.07 10.58 2.39
CA TYR A 62 -7.74 11.87 2.52
C TYR A 62 -9.28 11.77 2.60
N SER A 63 -9.87 10.83 1.85
CA SER A 63 -11.33 10.64 1.82
C SER A 63 -11.90 10.10 3.13
N ASP A 64 -11.10 9.35 3.89
CA ASP A 64 -11.50 8.71 5.13
C ASP A 64 -11.08 9.52 6.38
N MET A 65 -10.13 10.44 6.22
CA MET A 65 -9.72 11.35 7.29
C MET A 65 -10.82 12.36 7.65
N ASP A 66 -11.10 12.47 8.94
CA ASP A 66 -11.96 13.53 9.46
C ASP A 66 -11.22 14.88 9.59
N TRP A 67 -11.86 15.87 10.19
CA TRP A 67 -11.28 17.20 10.34
C TRP A 67 -10.11 17.24 11.35
N GLU A 68 -10.12 16.38 12.38
CA GLU A 68 -9.06 16.27 13.38
C GLU A 68 -7.83 15.62 12.74
N ASP A 69 -8.03 14.53 11.99
CA ASP A 69 -6.98 13.85 11.22
C ASP A 69 -6.31 14.81 10.22
N LYS A 70 -7.10 15.60 9.49
CA LYS A 70 -6.59 16.57 8.51
C LYS A 70 -5.81 17.69 9.19
N ALA A 71 -6.27 18.17 10.35
CA ALA A 71 -5.55 19.17 11.13
C ALA A 71 -4.21 18.61 11.67
N TRP A 72 -4.21 17.38 12.18
CA TRP A 72 -3.00 16.70 12.62
C TRP A 72 -2.00 16.54 11.47
N ALA A 73 -2.43 16.00 10.33
CA ALA A 73 -1.55 15.81 9.18
C ALA A 73 -0.99 17.15 8.65
N LYS A 74 -1.78 18.22 8.68
CA LYS A 74 -1.30 19.58 8.36
C LYS A 74 -0.22 20.04 9.33
N ASN A 75 -0.38 19.79 10.63
CA ASN A 75 0.61 20.16 11.63
C ASN A 75 1.91 19.38 11.49
N VAL A 76 1.83 18.09 11.14
CA VAL A 76 3.00 17.22 10.94
C VAL A 76 3.70 17.54 9.60
N LYS A 77 2.96 17.54 8.49
CA LYS A 77 3.48 17.79 7.13
C LYS A 77 3.90 19.26 6.91
N GLY A 78 3.34 20.19 7.69
CA GLY A 78 3.48 21.64 7.47
C GLY A 78 2.65 22.19 6.29
N SER A 79 1.80 21.38 5.67
CA SER A 79 0.93 21.80 4.56
C SER A 79 -0.36 20.98 4.51
N GLU A 80 -1.39 21.50 3.84
CA GLU A 80 -2.67 20.80 3.71
C GLU A 80 -2.55 19.61 2.75
N LEU A 81 -3.26 18.52 3.08
CA LEU A 81 -3.50 17.43 2.14
C LEU A 81 -4.58 17.85 1.14
N GLN A 82 -4.40 17.44 -0.10
CA GLN A 82 -5.36 17.67 -1.17
C GLN A 82 -6.22 16.42 -1.42
N ALA A 83 -7.37 16.60 -2.05
CA ALA A 83 -8.17 15.47 -2.52
C ALA A 83 -7.36 14.58 -3.49
N GLY A 84 -7.50 13.26 -3.35
CA GLY A 84 -6.71 12.27 -4.08
C GLY A 84 -5.27 12.11 -3.57
N GLU A 85 -4.94 12.64 -2.39
CA GLU A 85 -3.68 12.38 -1.68
C GLU A 85 -3.85 11.42 -0.52
N MET A 86 -2.78 10.73 -0.19
CA MET A 86 -2.64 9.91 1.00
C MET A 86 -1.48 10.44 1.83
N PHE A 87 -1.62 10.39 3.14
CA PHE A 87 -0.56 10.67 4.08
C PHE A 87 -0.06 9.37 4.71
N LEU A 88 1.20 9.09 4.45
CA LEU A 88 1.88 7.88 4.85
C LEU A 88 2.83 8.23 5.99
N VAL A 89 2.75 7.50 7.10
CA VAL A 89 3.60 7.72 8.27
C VAL A 89 4.21 6.41 8.70
N HIS A 90 5.52 6.39 8.82
CA HIS A 90 6.27 5.32 9.42
C HIS A 90 7.07 5.86 10.62
N ASP A 91 6.84 5.36 11.83
CA ASP A 91 7.33 5.98 13.08
C ASP A 91 8.87 6.18 13.10
N ILE A 92 9.61 5.28 12.46
CA ILE A 92 11.08 5.30 12.39
C ILE A 92 11.63 6.05 11.17
N ILE A 93 10.99 5.93 10.00
CA ILE A 93 11.51 6.44 8.73
C ILE A 93 11.04 7.88 8.48
N GLY A 94 9.87 8.24 9.01
CA GLY A 94 9.22 9.54 8.83
C GLY A 94 7.93 9.42 8.01
N GLU A 95 7.52 10.54 7.43
CA GLU A 95 6.27 10.68 6.71
C GLU A 95 6.46 11.11 5.25
N THR A 96 5.46 10.82 4.41
CA THR A 96 5.38 11.33 3.04
C THR A 96 3.93 11.53 2.62
N THR A 97 3.72 12.41 1.63
CA THR A 97 2.46 12.46 0.89
C THR A 97 2.65 11.80 -0.47
N ILE A 98 1.66 11.04 -0.92
CA ILE A 98 1.63 10.41 -2.23
C ILE A 98 0.24 10.55 -2.85
N LYS A 99 0.14 10.57 -4.19
CA LYS A 99 -1.15 10.47 -4.87
C LYS A 99 -1.73 9.07 -4.65
N GLU A 100 -3.02 9.01 -4.32
CA GLU A 100 -3.73 7.75 -4.07
C GLU A 100 -3.61 6.80 -5.26
N ALA A 101 -3.95 7.28 -6.46
CA ALA A 101 -3.83 6.52 -7.70
C ALA A 101 -2.42 5.94 -7.96
N LEU A 102 -1.36 6.61 -7.47
CA LEU A 102 0.00 6.11 -7.60
C LEU A 102 0.29 5.00 -6.58
N PHE A 103 -0.12 5.20 -5.32
CA PHE A 103 0.01 4.18 -4.27
C PHE A 103 -0.78 2.91 -4.62
N ASP A 104 -2.00 3.06 -5.15
CA ASP A 104 -2.84 1.96 -5.61
C ASP A 104 -2.14 1.14 -6.69
N LYS A 105 -1.54 1.80 -7.70
CA LYS A 105 -0.78 1.12 -8.75
C LYS A 105 0.42 0.36 -8.19
N ILE A 106 1.21 1.00 -7.31
CA ILE A 106 2.35 0.35 -6.65
C ILE A 106 1.90 -0.90 -5.88
N LEU A 107 0.83 -0.78 -5.10
CA LEU A 107 0.33 -1.87 -4.27
C LEU A 107 -0.26 -3.00 -5.13
N TYR A 108 -0.94 -2.68 -6.23
CA TYR A 108 -1.44 -3.67 -7.19
C TYR A 108 -0.29 -4.45 -7.81
N ASP A 109 0.70 -3.77 -8.39
CA ASP A 109 1.84 -4.40 -9.04
C ASP A 109 2.64 -5.28 -8.06
N TYR A 110 2.78 -4.82 -6.81
CA TYR A 110 3.43 -5.58 -5.74
C TYR A 110 2.64 -6.83 -5.37
N GLY A 111 1.35 -6.68 -5.16
CA GLY A 111 0.47 -7.78 -4.83
C GLY A 111 0.38 -8.82 -5.95
N SER A 112 0.32 -8.39 -7.21
CA SER A 112 0.33 -9.29 -8.37
C SER A 112 1.61 -10.12 -8.46
N LYS A 113 2.78 -9.51 -8.23
CA LYS A 113 4.06 -10.24 -8.20
C LYS A 113 4.14 -11.22 -7.05
N LEU A 114 3.65 -10.85 -5.87
CA LEU A 114 3.59 -11.79 -4.74
C LEU A 114 2.67 -12.97 -5.02
N LEU A 115 1.50 -12.72 -5.60
CA LEU A 115 0.58 -13.78 -5.99
C LEU A 115 1.24 -14.75 -6.98
N GLU A 116 1.96 -14.25 -7.98
CA GLU A 116 2.69 -15.10 -8.94
C GLU A 116 3.67 -16.06 -8.24
N ILE A 117 4.39 -15.56 -7.23
CA ILE A 117 5.43 -16.31 -6.49
C ILE A 117 4.83 -17.29 -5.48
N TYR A 118 3.74 -16.89 -4.82
CA TYR A 118 3.17 -17.59 -3.68
C TYR A 118 1.89 -18.38 -3.96
N GLN A 119 1.30 -18.28 -5.16
CA GLN A 119 0.07 -19.01 -5.54
C GLN A 119 0.15 -20.53 -5.34
N ASN A 120 1.36 -21.11 -5.39
CA ASN A 120 1.59 -22.55 -5.19
C ASN A 120 2.29 -22.87 -3.86
N ASP A 121 2.47 -21.87 -2.98
CA ASP A 121 3.20 -22.01 -1.74
C ASP A 121 2.30 -22.56 -0.62
N LYS A 122 2.61 -23.79 -0.16
CA LYS A 122 1.84 -24.48 0.87
C LYS A 122 2.05 -23.95 2.29
N THR A 123 2.96 -23.00 2.49
CA THR A 123 3.22 -22.38 3.80
C THR A 123 2.20 -21.29 4.14
N LEU A 124 1.45 -20.80 3.16
CA LEU A 124 0.41 -19.79 3.35
C LEU A 124 -0.93 -20.42 3.75
N PRO A 125 -1.82 -19.66 4.40
CA PRO A 125 -3.18 -20.11 4.69
C PRO A 125 -3.90 -20.57 3.43
N ASN A 126 -4.70 -21.63 3.53
CA ASN A 126 -5.41 -22.25 2.39
C ASN A 126 -6.29 -21.26 1.58
N LEU A 127 -6.77 -20.18 2.22
CA LEU A 127 -7.62 -19.17 1.59
C LEU A 127 -6.84 -17.97 1.03
N TRP A 128 -5.55 -17.85 1.34
CA TRP A 128 -4.77 -16.65 1.03
C TRP A 128 -4.77 -16.33 -0.47
N VAL A 129 -4.59 -17.35 -1.32
CA VAL A 129 -4.58 -17.18 -2.78
C VAL A 129 -5.93 -16.62 -3.28
N LEU A 130 -7.03 -17.17 -2.78
CA LEU A 130 -8.38 -16.70 -3.11
C LEU A 130 -8.62 -15.26 -2.63
N GLU A 131 -8.25 -14.98 -1.39
CA GLU A 131 -8.38 -13.63 -0.79
C GLU A 131 -7.54 -12.61 -1.55
N MET A 132 -6.33 -12.98 -1.95
CA MET A 132 -5.42 -12.12 -2.71
C MET A 132 -5.98 -11.82 -4.10
N HIS A 133 -6.51 -12.83 -4.82
CA HIS A 133 -7.18 -12.62 -6.10
C HIS A 133 -8.37 -11.66 -5.96
N GLN A 134 -9.22 -11.86 -4.96
CA GLN A 134 -10.39 -11.00 -4.73
C GLN A 134 -9.99 -9.56 -4.38
N ALA A 135 -8.98 -9.39 -3.53
CA ALA A 135 -8.49 -8.08 -3.14
C ALA A 135 -7.88 -7.32 -4.33
N LEU A 136 -7.04 -8.00 -5.14
CA LEU A 136 -6.44 -7.41 -6.33
C LEU A 136 -7.49 -7.03 -7.38
N GLU A 137 -8.54 -7.84 -7.55
CA GLU A 137 -9.62 -7.51 -8.48
C GLU A 137 -10.38 -6.24 -8.05
N LYS A 138 -10.67 -6.09 -6.76
CA LYS A 138 -11.28 -4.86 -6.24
C LYS A 138 -10.39 -3.64 -6.47
N LEU A 139 -9.09 -3.76 -6.17
CA LEU A 139 -8.14 -2.68 -6.37
C LEU A 139 -8.00 -2.32 -7.85
N LYS A 140 -8.00 -3.32 -8.75
CA LYS A 140 -8.02 -3.11 -10.19
C LYS A 140 -9.25 -2.33 -10.65
N VAL A 141 -10.44 -2.73 -10.19
CA VAL A 141 -11.69 -2.03 -10.51
C VAL A 141 -11.64 -0.56 -10.07
N LYS A 142 -11.03 -0.27 -8.91
CA LYS A 142 -10.80 1.11 -8.46
C LYS A 142 -9.87 1.86 -9.43
N ILE A 143 -8.70 1.30 -9.71
CA ILE A 143 -7.69 1.89 -10.63
C ILE A 143 -8.30 2.17 -12.02
N ASP A 144 -9.07 1.22 -12.55
CA ASP A 144 -9.68 1.34 -13.88
C ASP A 144 -10.74 2.46 -13.92
N LYS A 145 -11.51 2.67 -12.84
CA LYS A 145 -12.45 3.78 -12.74
C LYS A 145 -11.76 5.14 -12.73
N GLU A 146 -10.64 5.26 -12.02
CA GLU A 146 -9.87 6.50 -11.93
C GLU A 146 -9.18 6.88 -13.25
N ASN A 147 -8.83 5.90 -14.09
CA ASN A 147 -8.26 6.18 -15.41
C ASN A 147 -9.30 6.63 -16.46
N LEU A 148 -10.61 6.52 -16.15
CA LEU A 148 -11.71 6.95 -17.04
C LEU A 148 -12.19 8.38 -16.76
N THR A 149 -11.71 9.01 -15.69
CA THR A 149 -12.07 10.37 -15.23
C THR A 149 -10.93 11.34 -15.45
#